data_AF-A0AA46UZA7-F1
#
_entry.id   AF-A0AA46UZA7-F1
#
_cell.length_a   1.000
_cell.length_b   1.000
_cell.length_c   1.000
_cell.angle_alpha   90.00
_cell.angle_beta   90.00
_cell.angle_gamma   90.00
#
_symmetry.space_group_name_H-M   'P 1'
#
loop_
_entity.id
_entity.type
_entity.pdbx_description
1 polymer ?
#
loop_
_entity_poly.entity_id
_entity_poly.type
_entity_poly.pdbx_seq_one_letter_code
_entity_poly.pdbx_strand_id
1 'polypeptide(L)'
;MPAGATVTTTYLELSQDDGSAHKFYEVTVADCVVTVRYGRIGATGQTQTTTFPTREKAAAAAAKKIAEKSRKGYAPAVPGQRAPRAVTRRQVSSAPSTARAVAPVLWRFRTGSAAFGIHVDEDRCWVGNQAGDVYTLDHEGAVLARFGLPDGVKCLVADDFWIYAGCDDGKVYDLSAKLPFAAYDIAADVDIFWLDIHEGVLNVSDRSGGLTVIDHEDEHQWARRSQGEHAWMIRADDRAVYHGHSGGVTAYRPDGGGQFWHTPTRGGVLFGWQEDDAVYAGTAHRVVQRLSKGTGAVEATFVCDGAVYSCATSPGGRFVFAADAASSVYCFDRDGTRLWKLGTGGGSALSMQYRDERLYLVTTDGSLVCVDASEAAVTAAQQGSVPVARDVKLAAALPARAPATAAGALAAVGQVPAGSVVVECVQEGGRLRVQVTTEGYDPSWNVQFPRAIREPGARYVVDAVHAASGGFYRVRGDIRRLL
;
A
#
# COMPACT_ATOMS: atom_id res chain seq x y z
N MET A 1 51.15 14.25 8.19
CA MET A 1 50.12 13.20 7.96
C MET A 1 49.02 13.45 8.97
N PRO A 2 47.81 13.93 8.61
CA PRO A 2 46.75 14.04 9.59
C PRO A 2 46.37 12.62 10.03
N ALA A 3 46.25 12.40 11.34
CA ALA A 3 45.77 11.15 11.90
C ALA A 3 44.38 10.84 11.32
N GLY A 4 44.23 9.69 10.66
CA GLY A 4 42.95 9.26 10.11
C GLY A 4 41.90 9.23 11.22
N ALA A 5 40.75 9.84 10.98
CA ALA A 5 39.64 9.82 11.92
C ALA A 5 39.27 8.37 12.24
N THR A 6 39.41 7.97 13.50
CA THR A 6 39.01 6.64 13.96
C THR A 6 37.49 6.57 13.95
N VAL A 7 36.93 5.81 13.02
CA VAL A 7 35.49 5.54 12.95
C VAL A 7 35.19 4.30 13.78
N THR A 8 34.31 4.40 14.75
CA THR A 8 33.83 3.24 15.54
C THR A 8 32.37 2.98 15.21
N THR A 9 32.01 1.71 15.05
CA THR A 9 30.62 1.29 14.78
C THR A 9 30.22 0.19 15.76
N THR A 10 29.05 0.33 16.38
CA THR A 10 28.42 -0.70 17.21
C THR A 10 27.09 -1.08 16.57
N TYR A 11 26.93 -2.36 16.24
CA TYR A 11 25.71 -2.90 15.65
C TYR A 11 25.02 -3.86 16.63
N LEU A 12 23.74 -3.62 16.86
CA LEU A 12 22.90 -4.38 17.77
C LEU A 12 21.63 -4.87 17.05
N GLU A 13 21.14 -6.04 17.44
CA GLU A 13 19.86 -6.59 16.97
C GLU A 13 18.94 -6.94 18.14
N LEU A 14 17.63 -6.79 17.91
CA LEU A 14 16.58 -7.33 18.76
C LEU A 14 15.65 -8.17 17.89
N SER A 15 15.60 -9.48 18.17
CA SER A 15 14.72 -10.44 17.50
C SER A 15 14.03 -11.28 18.57
N GLN A 16 12.69 -11.26 18.58
CA GLN A 16 11.87 -12.02 19.54
C GLN A 16 11.09 -13.12 18.82
N ASP A 17 11.01 -14.30 19.44
CA ASP A 17 10.42 -15.50 18.84
C ASP A 17 8.89 -15.41 18.69
N ASP A 18 8.23 -14.64 19.56
CA ASP A 18 6.80 -14.30 19.46
C ASP A 18 6.48 -13.35 18.30
N GLY A 19 7.53 -12.85 17.66
CA GLY A 19 7.48 -12.02 16.49
C GLY A 19 7.35 -10.52 16.75
N SER A 20 7.25 -10.07 18.00
CA SER A 20 7.02 -8.68 18.40
C SER A 20 8.18 -7.70 18.10
N ALA A 21 9.37 -8.22 17.79
CA ALA A 21 10.48 -7.40 17.31
C ALA A 21 11.40 -8.17 16.36
N HIS A 22 11.83 -7.52 15.29
CA HIS A 22 12.87 -8.01 14.39
C HIS A 22 13.59 -6.82 13.73
N LYS A 23 14.46 -6.17 14.50
CA LYS A 23 15.02 -4.86 14.16
C LYS A 23 16.48 -4.73 14.56
N PHE A 24 17.21 -3.89 13.83
CA PHE A 24 18.59 -3.54 14.13
C PHE A 24 18.71 -2.10 14.63
N TYR A 25 19.82 -1.81 15.29
CA TYR A 25 20.22 -0.49 15.71
C TYR A 25 21.75 -0.39 15.64
N GLU A 26 22.23 0.57 14.88
CA GLU A 26 23.64 0.80 14.61
C GLU A 26 24.00 2.22 15.07
N VAL A 27 25.13 2.34 15.75
CA VAL A 27 25.68 3.62 16.18
C VAL A 27 27.10 3.72 15.65
N THR A 28 27.34 4.69 14.78
CA THR A 28 28.65 5.02 14.24
C THR A 28 29.11 6.36 14.80
N VAL A 29 30.36 6.43 15.26
CA VAL A 29 31.01 7.66 15.72
C VAL A 29 32.17 7.96 14.78
N ALA A 30 32.13 9.13 14.16
CA ALA A 30 33.21 9.66 13.33
C ALA A 30 33.53 11.08 13.81
N ASP A 31 34.68 11.28 14.45
CA ASP A 31 35.07 12.53 15.09
C ASP A 31 34.01 13.06 16.08
N CYS A 32 33.41 14.21 15.75
CA CYS A 32 32.41 14.89 16.55
C CYS A 32 30.97 14.49 16.14
N VAL A 33 30.83 13.56 15.20
CA VAL A 33 29.56 13.21 14.58
C VAL A 33 29.14 11.81 15.05
N VAL A 34 27.91 11.71 15.57
CA VAL A 34 27.27 10.44 15.84
C VAL A 34 26.20 10.22 14.78
N THR A 35 26.28 9.08 14.11
CA THR A 35 25.30 8.63 13.14
C THR A 35 24.61 7.39 13.71
N VAL A 36 23.29 7.44 13.82
CA VAL A 36 22.46 6.31 14.23
C VAL A 36 21.72 5.79 13.01
N ARG A 37 21.83 4.49 12.73
CA ARG A 37 21.04 3.81 11.70
C ARG A 37 20.16 2.74 12.33
N TYR A 38 18.88 2.69 12.00
CA TYR A 38 17.95 1.73 12.60
C TYR A 38 16.86 1.31 11.62
N GLY A 39 16.33 0.09 11.78
CA GLY A 39 15.28 -0.41 10.91
C GLY A 39 15.05 -1.90 11.06
N ARG A 40 14.36 -2.49 10.08
CA ARG A 40 14.18 -3.95 9.94
C ARG A 40 15.52 -4.60 9.62
N ILE A 41 15.82 -5.74 10.25
CA ILE A 41 17.02 -6.52 9.91
C ILE A 41 16.97 -6.88 8.41
N GLY A 42 18.07 -6.63 7.71
CA GLY A 42 18.16 -6.83 6.25
C GLY A 42 17.80 -5.63 5.38
N ALA A 43 17.16 -4.60 5.95
CA ALA A 43 16.86 -3.36 5.24
C ALA A 43 17.98 -2.32 5.40
N THR A 44 18.01 -1.31 4.53
CA THR A 44 18.93 -0.16 4.64
C THR A 44 18.72 0.60 5.96
N GLY A 45 17.46 0.70 6.41
CA GLY A 45 17.06 1.44 7.61
C GLY A 45 17.03 2.95 7.41
N GLN A 46 16.66 3.66 8.46
CA GLN A 46 16.68 5.12 8.55
C GLN A 46 17.96 5.57 9.25
N THR A 47 18.51 6.72 8.84
CA THR A 47 19.72 7.30 9.42
C THR A 47 19.43 8.66 10.04
N GLN A 48 19.96 8.91 11.22
CA GLN A 48 19.98 10.22 11.87
C GLN A 48 21.41 10.59 12.24
N THR A 49 21.81 11.82 11.94
CA THR A 49 23.15 12.32 12.26
C THR A 49 23.05 13.48 13.24
N THR A 50 23.92 13.49 14.25
CA THR A 50 24.02 14.56 15.24
C THR A 50 25.48 14.95 15.42
N THR A 51 25.76 16.24 15.30
CA THR A 51 27.10 16.81 15.52
C THR A 51 27.20 17.32 16.95
N PHE A 52 28.31 17.01 17.61
CA PHE A 52 28.61 17.42 18.98
C PHE A 52 29.79 18.40 19.01
N PRO A 53 29.93 19.22 20.06
CA PRO A 53 31.04 20.17 20.15
C PRO A 53 32.43 19.51 20.27
N THR A 54 32.50 18.28 20.82
CA THR A 54 33.76 17.57 21.05
C THR A 54 33.62 16.07 20.79
N ARG A 55 34.73 15.41 20.47
CA ARG A 55 34.81 13.94 20.30
C ARG A 55 34.34 13.19 21.55
N GLU A 56 34.70 13.68 22.73
CA GLU A 56 34.30 13.10 24.02
C GLU A 56 32.78 13.15 24.23
N LYS A 57 32.13 14.26 23.87
CA LYS A 57 30.67 14.39 23.93
C LYS A 57 29.97 13.46 22.93
N ALA A 58 30.52 13.33 21.71
CA ALA A 58 30.02 12.38 20.72
C ALA A 58 30.12 10.92 21.24
N ALA A 59 31.26 10.54 21.77
CA ALA A 59 31.48 9.20 22.35
C ALA A 59 30.53 8.92 23.54
N ALA A 60 30.37 9.87 24.46
CA ALA A 60 29.44 9.74 25.59
C ALA A 60 27.97 9.62 25.14
N ALA A 61 27.56 10.40 24.13
CA ALA A 61 26.22 10.31 23.56
C ALA A 61 25.97 8.96 22.88
N ALA A 62 26.94 8.46 22.12
CA ALA A 62 26.88 7.14 21.49
C ALA A 62 26.77 6.02 22.55
N ALA A 63 27.61 6.05 23.59
CA ALA A 63 27.58 5.08 24.69
C ALA A 63 26.21 5.08 25.40
N LYS A 64 25.61 6.27 25.62
CA LYS A 64 24.27 6.38 26.20
C LYS A 64 23.20 5.73 25.32
N LYS A 65 23.24 5.94 24.00
CA LYS A 65 22.30 5.33 23.04
C LYS A 65 22.43 3.80 23.01
N ILE A 66 23.66 3.29 22.99
CA ILE A 66 23.95 1.85 23.04
C ILE A 66 23.39 1.26 24.34
N ALA A 67 23.74 1.82 25.50
CA ALA A 67 23.28 1.34 26.80
C ALA A 67 21.74 1.42 26.98
N GLU A 68 21.09 2.41 26.38
CA GLU A 68 19.62 2.47 26.32
C GLU A 68 19.03 1.30 25.54
N LYS A 69 19.59 0.97 24.37
CA LYS A 69 19.09 -0.12 23.53
C LYS A 69 19.40 -1.49 24.13
N SER A 70 20.57 -1.67 24.74
CA SER A 70 20.89 -2.91 25.45
C SER A 70 19.92 -3.18 26.60
N ARG A 71 19.50 -2.15 27.36
CA ARG A 71 18.45 -2.29 28.39
C ARG A 71 17.08 -2.67 27.82
N LYS A 72 16.82 -2.35 26.54
CA LYS A 72 15.61 -2.76 25.81
C LYS A 72 15.75 -4.14 25.17
N GLY A 73 16.78 -4.91 25.52
CA GLY A 73 17.00 -6.28 25.06
C GLY A 73 17.80 -6.42 23.75
N TYR A 74 18.30 -5.32 23.18
CA TYR A 74 19.17 -5.41 22.00
C TYR A 74 20.52 -6.05 22.37
N ALA A 75 20.95 -7.02 21.57
CA ALA A 75 22.22 -7.72 21.75
C ALA A 75 23.22 -7.37 20.64
N PRO A 76 24.53 -7.39 20.91
CA PRO A 76 25.56 -7.29 19.86
C PRO A 76 25.35 -8.34 18.78
N ALA A 77 25.48 -7.92 17.52
CA ALA A 77 25.29 -8.80 16.36
C ALA A 77 26.26 -8.40 15.23
N VAL A 78 26.30 -9.21 14.17
CA VAL A 78 27.07 -8.92 12.95
C VAL A 78 26.07 -8.67 11.81
N PRO A 79 26.15 -7.52 11.11
CA PRO A 79 25.29 -7.23 9.98
C PRO A 79 25.30 -8.37 8.95
N GLY A 80 24.11 -8.80 8.52
CA GLY A 80 23.93 -9.83 7.50
C GLY A 80 24.02 -11.28 8.00
N GLN A 81 24.38 -11.54 9.27
CA GLN A 81 24.35 -12.91 9.80
C GLN A 81 22.93 -13.38 10.11
N ARG A 82 22.07 -12.51 10.63
CA ARG A 82 20.66 -12.81 10.85
C ARG A 82 19.87 -12.54 9.58
N ALA A 83 19.13 -13.55 9.12
CA ALA A 83 18.27 -13.39 7.96
C ALA A 83 17.17 -12.35 8.25
N PRO A 84 16.75 -11.57 7.22
CA PRO A 84 15.55 -10.75 7.32
C PRO A 84 14.35 -11.61 7.68
N ARG A 85 13.32 -10.99 8.27
CA ARG A 85 12.04 -11.67 8.46
C ARG A 85 11.48 -12.06 7.09
N ALA A 86 11.03 -13.31 6.99
CA ALA A 86 10.35 -13.78 5.79
C ALA A 86 9.05 -12.99 5.61
N VAL A 87 8.90 -12.37 4.43
CA VAL A 87 7.65 -11.75 4.03
C VAL A 87 6.71 -12.83 3.52
N THR A 88 5.49 -12.90 4.07
CA THR A 88 4.51 -13.85 3.54
C THR A 88 3.97 -13.33 2.21
N ARG A 89 4.35 -14.00 1.13
CA ARG A 89 3.72 -13.83 -0.18
C ARG A 89 2.60 -14.85 -0.32
N ARG A 90 1.42 -14.40 -0.73
CA ARG A 90 0.26 -15.27 -0.94
C ARG A 90 0.64 -16.34 -1.97
N GLN A 91 0.67 -17.60 -1.56
CA GLN A 91 0.75 -18.71 -2.51
C GLN A 91 -0.64 -18.89 -3.12
N VAL A 92 -0.72 -18.71 -4.44
CA VAL A 92 -1.98 -18.81 -5.17
C VAL A 92 -1.86 -19.95 -6.17
N SER A 93 -2.71 -20.96 -6.04
CA SER A 93 -2.87 -21.97 -7.08
C SER A 93 -3.81 -21.45 -8.17
N SER A 94 -3.50 -21.75 -9.43
CA SER A 94 -4.35 -21.36 -10.56
C SER A 94 -4.66 -22.60 -11.38
N ALA A 95 -5.94 -22.96 -11.46
CA ALA A 95 -6.43 -24.01 -12.35
C ALA A 95 -6.98 -23.39 -13.65
N PRO A 96 -6.95 -24.11 -14.78
CA PRO A 96 -7.62 -23.68 -16.00
C PRO A 96 -9.13 -23.52 -15.81
N SER A 97 -9.73 -22.65 -16.61
CA SER A 97 -11.18 -22.44 -16.58
C SER A 97 -11.96 -23.63 -17.12
N THR A 98 -13.10 -23.88 -16.49
CA THR A 98 -14.14 -24.80 -16.96
C THR A 98 -15.28 -24.08 -17.70
N ALA A 99 -15.17 -22.77 -17.90
CA ALA A 99 -16.15 -22.01 -18.69
C ALA A 99 -16.13 -22.46 -20.16
N ARG A 100 -17.30 -22.42 -20.80
CA ARG A 100 -17.44 -22.76 -22.24
C ARG A 100 -16.97 -21.66 -23.18
N ALA A 101 -16.91 -20.42 -22.68
CA ALA A 101 -16.51 -19.23 -23.40
C ALA A 101 -15.39 -18.52 -22.64
N VAL A 102 -14.58 -17.75 -23.38
CA VAL A 102 -13.49 -16.94 -22.83
C VAL A 102 -13.88 -15.46 -22.84
N ALA A 103 -13.27 -14.67 -21.95
CA ALA A 103 -13.55 -13.25 -21.81
C ALA A 103 -13.13 -12.48 -23.08
N PRO A 104 -13.89 -11.46 -23.52
CA PRO A 104 -13.53 -10.61 -24.64
C PRO A 104 -12.42 -9.62 -24.23
N VAL A 105 -11.18 -10.11 -24.24
CA VAL A 105 -10.00 -9.32 -23.86
C VAL A 105 -9.64 -8.33 -24.97
N LEU A 106 -9.62 -7.04 -24.64
CA LEU A 106 -9.22 -5.97 -25.55
C LEU A 106 -7.68 -5.88 -25.65
N TRP A 107 -7.02 -5.86 -24.49
CA TRP A 107 -5.57 -5.78 -24.41
C TRP A 107 -5.02 -6.44 -23.14
N ARG A 108 -3.72 -6.78 -23.19
CA ARG A 108 -2.95 -7.36 -22.09
C ARG A 108 -1.59 -6.71 -21.99
N PHE A 109 -1.19 -6.36 -20.78
CA PHE A 109 0.16 -5.91 -20.45
C PHE A 109 0.81 -6.87 -19.45
N ARG A 110 1.89 -7.56 -19.86
CA ARG A 110 2.64 -8.47 -18.98
C ARG A 110 3.69 -7.67 -18.21
N THR A 111 3.57 -7.65 -16.89
CA THR A 111 4.48 -6.87 -16.02
C THR A 111 5.80 -7.58 -15.72
N GLY A 112 5.92 -8.87 -16.04
CA GLY A 112 7.15 -9.67 -15.84
C GLY A 112 7.26 -10.38 -14.49
N SER A 113 6.34 -10.14 -13.55
CA SER A 113 6.25 -10.82 -12.26
C SER A 113 4.78 -10.90 -11.80
N ALA A 114 4.45 -11.80 -10.87
CA ALA A 114 3.10 -11.91 -10.33
C ALA A 114 2.64 -10.55 -9.77
N ALA A 115 1.40 -10.15 -10.05
CA ALA A 115 0.90 -8.84 -9.71
C ALA A 115 -0.40 -8.93 -8.90
N PHE A 116 -0.54 -8.04 -7.92
CA PHE A 116 -1.64 -8.03 -6.96
C PHE A 116 -2.30 -6.66 -6.88
N GLY A 117 -1.49 -5.60 -6.89
CA GLY A 117 -1.97 -4.23 -6.82
C GLY A 117 -2.61 -3.78 -8.13
N ILE A 118 -3.82 -3.25 -8.04
CA ILE A 118 -4.54 -2.58 -9.13
C ILE A 118 -5.21 -1.33 -8.59
N HIS A 119 -5.18 -0.27 -9.38
CA HIS A 119 -6.05 0.88 -9.19
C HIS A 119 -6.42 1.44 -10.57
N VAL A 120 -7.68 1.79 -10.79
CA VAL A 120 -8.21 2.29 -12.05
C VAL A 120 -9.07 3.49 -11.70
N ASP A 121 -8.57 4.67 -12.09
CA ASP A 121 -9.25 5.94 -11.90
C ASP A 121 -9.82 6.41 -13.26
N GLU A 122 -10.06 7.72 -13.42
CA GLU A 122 -10.57 8.31 -14.66
C GLU A 122 -9.53 8.58 -15.74
N ASP A 123 -8.26 8.60 -15.34
CA ASP A 123 -7.15 8.93 -16.22
C ASP A 123 -6.32 7.69 -16.56
N ARG A 124 -6.24 6.71 -15.64
CA ARG A 124 -5.20 5.68 -15.65
C ARG A 124 -5.64 4.34 -15.09
N CYS A 125 -4.96 3.30 -15.59
CA CYS A 125 -4.89 1.98 -15.00
C CYS A 125 -3.51 1.75 -14.39
N TRP A 126 -3.47 1.35 -13.13
CA TRP A 126 -2.26 1.08 -12.38
C TRP A 126 -2.12 -0.42 -12.10
N VAL A 127 -0.89 -0.93 -12.15
CA VAL A 127 -0.57 -2.30 -11.75
C VAL A 127 0.76 -2.36 -11.01
N GLY A 128 0.78 -3.04 -9.86
CA GLY A 128 1.97 -3.28 -9.04
C GLY A 128 2.31 -4.77 -8.95
N ASN A 129 3.58 -5.13 -9.15
CA ASN A 129 4.05 -6.52 -9.17
C ASN A 129 5.02 -6.87 -8.04
N GLN A 130 5.26 -8.18 -7.85
CA GLN A 130 6.14 -8.71 -6.80
C GLN A 130 7.64 -8.49 -7.05
N ALA A 131 8.03 -7.89 -8.18
CA ALA A 131 9.40 -7.43 -8.42
C ALA A 131 9.62 -5.97 -7.98
N GLY A 132 8.58 -5.30 -7.46
CA GLY A 132 8.63 -3.91 -7.04
C GLY A 132 8.33 -2.90 -8.14
N ASP A 133 7.95 -3.35 -9.33
CA ASP A 133 7.53 -2.43 -10.39
C ASP A 133 6.07 -2.01 -10.21
N VAL A 134 5.82 -0.72 -10.40
CA VAL A 134 4.47 -0.18 -10.61
C VAL A 134 4.40 0.47 -11.98
N TYR A 135 3.39 0.13 -12.76
CA TYR A 135 3.14 0.70 -14.09
C TYR A 135 1.84 1.47 -14.09
N THR A 136 1.82 2.56 -14.85
CA THR A 136 0.58 3.26 -15.23
C THR A 136 0.37 3.12 -16.72
N LEU A 137 -0.89 2.92 -17.09
CA LEU A 137 -1.35 2.81 -18.46
C LEU A 137 -2.55 3.74 -18.66
N ASP A 138 -2.80 4.19 -19.88
CA ASP A 138 -4.12 4.70 -20.24
C ASP A 138 -5.14 3.54 -20.35
N HIS A 139 -6.42 3.87 -20.52
CA HIS A 139 -7.50 2.88 -20.61
C HIS A 139 -7.43 2.01 -21.88
N GLU A 140 -6.71 2.47 -22.90
CA GLU A 140 -6.46 1.76 -24.15
C GLU A 140 -5.26 0.81 -24.02
N GLY A 141 -4.45 0.94 -22.97
CA GLY A 141 -3.32 0.09 -22.65
C GLY A 141 -1.96 0.63 -23.12
N ALA A 142 -1.82 1.92 -23.43
CA ALA A 142 -0.51 2.52 -23.63
C ALA A 142 0.18 2.77 -22.27
N VAL A 143 1.43 2.31 -22.12
CA VAL A 143 2.18 2.48 -20.87
C VAL A 143 2.67 3.93 -20.76
N LEU A 144 2.30 4.61 -19.66
CA LEU A 144 2.57 6.03 -19.42
C LEU A 144 3.78 6.27 -18.52
N ALA A 145 3.92 5.49 -17.44
CA ALA A 145 5.02 5.62 -16.48
C ALA A 145 5.34 4.31 -15.77
N ARG A 146 6.57 4.23 -15.24
CA ARG A 146 7.06 3.13 -14.41
C ARG A 146 7.71 3.68 -13.14
N PHE A 147 7.41 3.05 -12.01
CA PHE A 147 8.09 3.25 -10.73
C PHE A 147 8.79 1.96 -10.32
N GLY A 148 9.92 2.08 -9.63
CA GLY A 148 10.68 0.96 -9.09
C GLY A 148 10.80 1.08 -7.57
N LEU A 149 10.00 0.32 -6.85
CA LEU A 149 10.04 0.22 -5.39
C LEU A 149 11.07 -0.83 -4.94
N PRO A 150 11.57 -0.77 -3.69
CA PRO A 150 12.66 -1.63 -3.26
C PRO A 150 12.34 -3.12 -3.14
N ASP A 151 11.06 -3.49 -3.03
CA ASP A 151 10.59 -4.88 -2.92
C ASP A 151 9.17 -5.00 -3.52
N GLY A 152 8.60 -6.20 -3.49
CA GLY A 152 7.33 -6.55 -4.11
C GLY A 152 6.15 -5.69 -3.66
N VAL A 153 5.32 -5.30 -4.62
CA VAL A 153 4.10 -4.51 -4.39
C VAL A 153 2.94 -5.44 -4.06
N LYS A 154 2.38 -5.30 -2.85
CA LYS A 154 1.25 -6.11 -2.38
C LYS A 154 -0.09 -5.60 -2.87
N CYS A 155 -0.24 -4.29 -2.96
CA CYS A 155 -1.51 -3.63 -3.24
C CYS A 155 -1.27 -2.19 -3.68
N LEU A 156 -2.27 -1.65 -4.37
CA LEU A 156 -2.40 -0.25 -4.70
C LEU A 156 -3.73 0.22 -4.13
N VAL A 157 -3.72 1.33 -3.41
CA VAL A 157 -4.92 1.95 -2.85
C VAL A 157 -4.91 3.43 -3.14
N ALA A 158 -6.09 4.01 -3.21
CA ALA A 158 -6.26 5.43 -3.44
C ALA A 158 -7.10 6.04 -2.33
N ASP A 159 -6.84 7.31 -2.10
CA ASP A 159 -7.63 8.18 -1.25
C ASP A 159 -7.78 9.46 -2.07
N ASP A 160 -8.88 9.62 -2.80
CA ASP A 160 -9.05 10.67 -3.81
C ASP A 160 -7.85 10.75 -4.79
N PHE A 161 -7.13 11.87 -4.84
CA PHE A 161 -5.95 12.08 -5.70
C PHE A 161 -4.75 11.19 -5.34
N TRP A 162 -4.63 10.78 -4.08
CA TRP A 162 -3.40 10.15 -3.60
C TRP A 162 -3.37 8.66 -3.87
N ILE A 163 -2.32 8.18 -4.55
CA ILE A 163 -2.11 6.76 -4.85
C ILE A 163 -0.98 6.22 -3.99
N TYR A 164 -1.26 5.15 -3.24
CA TYR A 164 -0.30 4.51 -2.35
C TYR A 164 -0.02 3.06 -2.75
N ALA A 165 1.23 2.64 -2.60
CA ALA A 165 1.69 1.28 -2.82
C ALA A 165 2.22 0.66 -1.53
N GLY A 166 1.62 -0.45 -1.11
CA GLY A 166 2.15 -1.28 -0.03
C GLY A 166 3.29 -2.15 -0.53
N CYS A 167 4.46 -2.03 0.11
CA CYS A 167 5.68 -2.72 -0.30
C CYS A 167 6.11 -3.77 0.74
N ASP A 168 6.62 -4.91 0.25
CA ASP A 168 7.15 -6.01 1.07
C ASP A 168 8.29 -5.56 2.00
N ASP A 169 8.97 -4.44 1.69
CA ASP A 169 10.01 -3.85 2.55
C ASP A 169 9.48 -3.26 3.86
N GLY A 170 8.15 -3.09 3.98
CA GLY A 170 7.49 -2.51 5.14
C GLY A 170 7.02 -1.09 5.02
N LYS A 171 7.23 -0.46 3.88
CA LYS A 171 6.83 0.91 3.66
C LYS A 171 5.58 0.98 2.81
N VAL A 172 4.86 2.08 2.99
CA VAL A 172 3.81 2.50 2.06
C VAL A 172 4.32 3.72 1.32
N TYR A 173 4.37 3.63 0.01
CA TYR A 173 4.90 4.66 -0.86
C TYR A 173 3.78 5.47 -1.48
N ASP A 174 3.85 6.80 -1.38
CA ASP A 174 3.04 7.73 -2.16
C ASP A 174 3.61 7.83 -3.57
N LEU A 175 2.78 7.58 -4.58
CA LEU A 175 3.09 7.58 -6.01
C LEU A 175 2.39 8.71 -6.79
N SER A 176 1.75 9.63 -6.09
CA SER A 176 0.85 10.65 -6.67
C SER A 176 1.61 11.75 -7.42
N ALA A 177 2.87 11.98 -7.03
CA ALA A 177 3.76 12.95 -7.66
C ALA A 177 4.73 12.28 -8.65
N LYS A 178 5.56 13.09 -9.35
CA LYS A 178 6.55 12.52 -10.28
C LYS A 178 7.56 11.62 -9.58
N LEU A 179 7.98 12.00 -8.38
CA LEU A 179 8.95 11.28 -7.58
C LEU A 179 8.22 10.61 -6.41
N PRO A 180 8.32 9.27 -6.25
CA PRO A 180 7.65 8.60 -5.15
C PRO A 180 8.37 8.83 -3.81
N PHE A 181 7.64 8.72 -2.70
CA PHE A 181 8.18 8.88 -1.36
C PHE A 181 7.60 7.86 -0.39
N ALA A 182 8.36 7.48 0.64
CA ALA A 182 7.80 6.73 1.75
C ALA A 182 6.89 7.65 2.58
N ALA A 183 5.59 7.34 2.60
CA ALA A 183 4.58 8.04 3.38
C ALA A 183 4.42 7.43 4.77
N TYR A 184 4.51 6.10 4.89
CA TYR A 184 4.39 5.37 6.15
C TYR A 184 5.49 4.31 6.30
N ASP A 185 5.88 4.04 7.55
CA ASP A 185 6.83 2.99 7.92
C ASP A 185 6.15 2.02 8.89
N ILE A 186 5.68 0.90 8.36
CA ILE A 186 4.94 -0.08 9.14
C ILE A 186 5.92 -0.80 10.07
N ALA A 187 5.50 -1.00 11.32
CA ALA A 187 6.31 -1.65 12.34
C ALA A 187 6.84 -3.02 11.86
N ALA A 188 8.10 -3.32 12.21
CA ALA A 188 8.83 -4.49 11.73
C ALA A 188 8.18 -5.84 12.10
N ASP A 189 7.32 -5.82 13.11
CA ASP A 189 6.60 -6.97 13.63
C ASP A 189 5.33 -7.32 12.84
N VAL A 190 4.86 -6.41 11.98
CA VAL A 190 3.64 -6.58 11.17
C VAL A 190 3.95 -7.27 9.84
N ASP A 191 3.40 -8.47 9.63
CA ASP A 191 3.42 -9.21 8.35
C ASP A 191 2.21 -8.80 7.51
N ILE A 192 2.39 -7.77 6.69
CA ILE A 192 1.34 -7.05 5.96
C ILE A 192 0.62 -7.99 4.99
N PHE A 193 -0.71 -8.09 5.09
CA PHE A 193 -1.56 -8.84 4.16
C PHE A 193 -2.36 -7.91 3.25
N TRP A 194 -2.95 -6.86 3.81
CA TRP A 194 -3.72 -5.86 3.06
C TRP A 194 -3.60 -4.48 3.73
N LEU A 195 -3.90 -3.43 2.97
CA LEU A 195 -4.03 -2.07 3.49
C LEU A 195 -5.17 -1.35 2.79
N ASP A 196 -5.68 -0.32 3.46
CA ASP A 196 -6.61 0.67 2.91
C ASP A 196 -6.34 2.01 3.58
N ILE A 197 -6.68 3.10 2.91
CA ILE A 197 -6.45 4.45 3.42
C ILE A 197 -7.71 5.27 3.22
N HIS A 198 -8.04 6.07 4.23
CA HIS A 198 -9.18 6.97 4.20
C HIS A 198 -8.80 8.25 4.92
N GLU A 199 -8.91 9.40 4.24
CA GLU A 199 -8.58 10.71 4.80
C GLU A 199 -7.17 10.76 5.43
N GLY A 200 -6.18 10.16 4.76
CA GLY A 200 -4.79 10.09 5.23
C GLY A 200 -4.54 9.16 6.43
N VAL A 201 -5.55 8.40 6.87
CA VAL A 201 -5.42 7.38 7.93
C VAL A 201 -5.21 6.02 7.28
N LEU A 202 -4.03 5.43 7.50
CA LEU A 202 -3.65 4.13 6.98
C LEU A 202 -4.13 3.01 7.91
N ASN A 203 -4.81 2.02 7.33
CA ASN A 203 -5.28 0.82 8.00
C ASN A 203 -4.54 -0.38 7.43
N VAL A 204 -3.90 -1.17 8.29
CA VAL A 204 -3.06 -2.31 7.88
C VAL A 204 -3.56 -3.57 8.55
N SER A 205 -3.86 -4.60 7.76
CA SER A 205 -4.17 -5.93 8.26
C SER A 205 -2.99 -6.89 8.09
N ASP A 206 -2.86 -7.84 9.01
CA ASP A 206 -1.73 -8.77 9.04
C ASP A 206 -2.14 -10.25 9.05
N ARG A 207 -1.12 -11.10 8.88
CA ARG A 207 -1.26 -12.56 8.89
C ARG A 207 -1.92 -13.12 10.14
N SER A 208 -1.68 -12.54 11.31
CA SER A 208 -2.19 -13.01 12.60
C SER A 208 -3.62 -12.54 12.90
N GLY A 209 -4.25 -11.86 11.94
CA GLY A 209 -5.54 -11.22 12.10
C GLY A 209 -5.47 -9.96 12.94
N GLY A 210 -4.29 -9.33 13.00
CA GLY A 210 -4.11 -8.00 13.57
C GLY A 210 -4.51 -6.91 12.58
N LEU A 211 -4.99 -5.81 13.15
CA LEU A 211 -5.32 -4.54 12.51
C LEU A 211 -4.54 -3.45 13.23
N THR A 212 -3.74 -2.68 12.49
CA THR A 212 -3.01 -1.50 12.97
C THR A 212 -3.47 -0.26 12.21
N VAL A 213 -3.76 0.82 12.93
CA VAL A 213 -4.20 2.10 12.36
C VAL A 213 -3.16 3.18 12.65
N ILE A 214 -2.76 3.90 11.61
CA ILE A 214 -1.66 4.86 11.60
C ILE A 214 -2.16 6.17 10.98
N ASP A 215 -1.90 7.30 11.62
CA ASP A 215 -2.29 8.62 11.11
C ASP A 215 -1.36 9.15 10.02
N HIS A 216 -1.74 10.28 9.44
CA HIS A 216 -1.03 10.98 8.38
C HIS A 216 0.41 11.40 8.73
N GLU A 217 0.75 11.48 10.01
CA GLU A 217 2.10 11.76 10.47
C GLU A 217 2.93 10.49 10.62
N ASP A 218 2.42 9.30 10.28
CA ASP A 218 3.03 7.98 10.49
C ASP A 218 3.15 7.66 11.99
N GLU A 219 2.06 7.91 12.73
CA GLU A 219 1.93 7.62 14.16
C GLU A 219 0.82 6.62 14.43
N HIS A 220 1.16 5.58 15.20
CA HIS A 220 0.20 4.58 15.65
C HIS A 220 -0.93 5.23 16.45
N GLN A 221 -2.16 5.00 16.00
CA GLN A 221 -3.38 5.41 16.71
C GLN A 221 -3.86 4.29 17.62
N TRP A 222 -4.15 3.12 17.05
CA TRP A 222 -4.64 1.96 17.77
C TRP A 222 -4.38 0.67 17.01
N ALA A 223 -4.45 -0.45 17.74
CA ALA A 223 -4.40 -1.79 17.15
C ALA A 223 -5.45 -2.72 17.78
N ARG A 224 -5.89 -3.71 17.02
CA ARG A 224 -6.83 -4.76 17.45
C ARG A 224 -6.42 -6.10 16.88
N ARG A 225 -6.55 -7.15 17.66
CA ARG A 225 -6.47 -8.54 17.17
C ARG A 225 -7.88 -9.09 17.01
N SER A 226 -8.19 -9.57 15.82
CA SER A 226 -9.47 -10.20 15.52
C SER A 226 -9.56 -11.62 16.12
N GLN A 227 -10.73 -12.25 15.98
CA GLN A 227 -10.95 -13.65 16.38
C GLN A 227 -10.45 -14.68 15.35
N GLY A 228 -9.87 -14.22 14.24
CA GLY A 228 -9.29 -15.10 13.23
C GLY A 228 -7.89 -14.67 12.84
N GLU A 229 -7.41 -15.26 11.75
CA GLU A 229 -6.08 -15.02 11.18
C GLU A 229 -6.24 -14.77 9.67
N HIS A 230 -5.13 -14.54 8.97
CA HIS A 230 -5.07 -14.37 7.53
C HIS A 230 -6.03 -13.26 7.05
N ALA A 231 -5.81 -12.05 7.54
CA ALA A 231 -6.69 -10.92 7.26
C ALA A 231 -6.46 -10.31 5.87
N TRP A 232 -7.03 -10.94 4.84
CA TRP A 232 -6.91 -10.56 3.43
C TRP A 232 -7.83 -9.42 2.98
N MET A 233 -8.55 -8.80 3.91
CA MET A 233 -9.40 -7.66 3.64
C MET A 233 -9.25 -6.63 4.74
N ILE A 234 -8.90 -5.42 4.34
CA ILE A 234 -9.24 -4.23 5.09
C ILE A 234 -9.85 -3.19 4.17
N ARG A 235 -10.93 -2.57 4.62
CA ARG A 235 -11.60 -1.46 3.95
C ARG A 235 -11.96 -0.39 4.97
N ALA A 236 -11.86 0.88 4.62
CA ALA A 236 -12.18 1.98 5.53
C ALA A 236 -13.04 3.05 4.85
N ASP A 237 -13.90 3.67 5.64
CA ASP A 237 -14.64 4.88 5.31
C ASP A 237 -14.92 5.68 6.59
N ASP A 238 -15.71 6.76 6.48
CA ASP A 238 -16.12 7.60 7.61
C ASP A 238 -16.86 6.81 8.72
N ARG A 239 -17.48 5.69 8.37
CA ARG A 239 -18.32 4.92 9.29
C ARG A 239 -17.49 3.95 10.10
N ALA A 240 -16.63 3.15 9.46
CA ALA A 240 -15.93 2.05 10.11
C ALA A 240 -14.68 1.57 9.37
N VAL A 241 -13.88 0.77 10.06
CA VAL A 241 -12.84 -0.08 9.48
C VAL A 241 -13.37 -1.51 9.39
N TYR A 242 -13.54 -2.01 8.18
CA TYR A 242 -14.04 -3.35 7.85
C TYR A 242 -12.89 -4.34 7.63
N HIS A 243 -12.75 -5.27 8.55
CA HIS A 243 -11.62 -6.19 8.64
C HIS A 243 -12.09 -7.63 8.38
N GLY A 244 -11.70 -8.19 7.23
CA GLY A 244 -12.06 -9.55 6.84
C GLY A 244 -10.90 -10.52 7.06
N HIS A 245 -11.19 -11.61 7.79
CA HIS A 245 -10.23 -12.62 8.24
C HIS A 245 -10.84 -14.03 8.17
N SER A 246 -10.12 -15.04 8.66
CA SER A 246 -10.56 -16.46 8.59
C SER A 246 -11.88 -16.75 9.31
N GLY A 247 -12.29 -15.88 10.25
CA GLY A 247 -13.51 -16.01 11.04
C GLY A 247 -14.71 -15.24 10.48
N GLY A 248 -14.54 -14.37 9.48
CA GLY A 248 -15.61 -13.51 8.98
C GLY A 248 -15.17 -12.08 8.69
N VAL A 249 -16.12 -11.16 8.70
CA VAL A 249 -15.88 -9.72 8.61
C VAL A 249 -16.25 -9.06 9.93
N THR A 250 -15.37 -8.21 10.45
CA THR A 250 -15.59 -7.42 11.65
C THR A 250 -15.51 -5.93 11.30
N ALA A 251 -16.49 -5.13 11.71
CA ALA A 251 -16.43 -3.68 11.61
C ALA A 251 -16.01 -3.08 12.95
N TYR A 252 -15.00 -2.21 12.93
CA TYR A 252 -14.51 -1.45 14.08
C TYR A 252 -14.81 0.03 13.93
N ARG A 253 -15.00 0.72 15.05
CA ARG A 253 -15.09 2.18 15.05
C ARG A 253 -13.76 2.79 14.54
N PRO A 254 -13.79 3.84 13.70
CA PRO A 254 -12.56 4.47 13.18
C PRO A 254 -11.65 4.99 14.29
N ASP A 255 -12.23 5.44 15.41
CA ASP A 255 -11.54 5.92 16.61
C ASP A 255 -10.94 4.80 17.48
N GLY A 256 -11.13 3.53 17.12
CA GLY A 256 -10.69 2.38 17.90
C GLY A 256 -11.56 2.08 19.13
N GLY A 257 -12.66 2.80 19.34
CA GLY A 257 -13.54 2.69 20.51
C GLY A 257 -14.26 1.35 20.67
N GLY A 258 -14.14 0.43 19.71
CA GLY A 258 -14.62 -0.94 19.83
C GLY A 258 -15.10 -1.55 18.52
N GLN A 259 -15.70 -2.73 18.61
CA GLN A 259 -16.36 -3.42 17.51
C GLN A 259 -17.80 -2.89 17.35
N PHE A 260 -18.22 -2.59 16.11
CA PHE A 260 -19.63 -2.36 15.76
C PHE A 260 -20.38 -3.68 15.64
N TRP A 261 -19.87 -4.57 14.79
CA TRP A 261 -20.47 -5.87 14.52
C TRP A 261 -19.40 -6.86 14.03
N HIS A 262 -19.71 -8.14 14.16
CA HIS A 262 -18.95 -9.23 13.54
C HIS A 262 -19.93 -10.19 12.88
N THR A 263 -19.63 -10.60 11.66
CA THR A 263 -20.45 -11.53 10.88
C THR A 263 -19.57 -12.66 10.36
N PRO A 264 -19.81 -13.91 10.79
CA PRO A 264 -19.16 -15.08 10.22
C PRO A 264 -19.48 -15.22 8.73
N THR A 265 -18.45 -15.46 7.91
CA THR A 265 -18.61 -15.72 6.47
C THR A 265 -18.61 -17.22 6.18
N ARG A 266 -19.09 -17.60 5.00
CA ARG A 266 -18.96 -18.97 4.49
C ARG A 266 -17.51 -19.17 4.06
N GLY A 267 -16.70 -19.72 4.97
CA GLY A 267 -15.25 -19.86 4.77
C GLY A 267 -14.51 -18.55 5.02
N GLY A 268 -13.18 -18.65 5.19
CA GLY A 268 -12.33 -17.49 5.46
C GLY A 268 -12.33 -16.48 4.31
N VAL A 269 -12.24 -15.20 4.65
CA VAL A 269 -12.17 -14.10 3.70
C VAL A 269 -10.82 -14.10 2.98
N LEU A 270 -10.84 -13.95 1.67
CA LEU A 270 -9.66 -13.97 0.78
C LEU A 270 -9.48 -12.66 0.00
N PHE A 271 -10.50 -11.82 -0.06
CA PHE A 271 -10.49 -10.52 -0.73
C PHE A 271 -11.71 -9.70 -0.29
N GLY A 272 -11.56 -8.38 -0.27
CA GLY A 272 -12.65 -7.45 0.06
C GLY A 272 -12.84 -6.35 -0.97
N TRP A 273 -14.10 -6.04 -1.28
CA TRP A 273 -14.52 -4.83 -2.00
C TRP A 273 -15.49 -4.00 -1.15
N GLN A 274 -15.60 -2.71 -1.42
CA GLN A 274 -16.59 -1.86 -0.73
C GLN A 274 -17.32 -0.94 -1.70
N GLU A 275 -18.58 -0.69 -1.39
CA GLU A 275 -19.42 0.37 -1.95
C GLU A 275 -19.93 1.23 -0.77
N ASP A 276 -20.75 2.25 -1.03
CA ASP A 276 -21.24 3.19 -0.02
C ASP A 276 -21.96 2.50 1.16
N ASP A 277 -22.80 1.51 0.89
CA ASP A 277 -23.67 0.88 1.89
C ASP A 277 -23.28 -0.56 2.27
N ALA A 278 -22.33 -1.16 1.54
CA ALA A 278 -22.02 -2.57 1.65
C ALA A 278 -20.53 -2.88 1.49
N VAL A 279 -20.11 -3.97 2.13
CA VAL A 279 -18.82 -4.61 1.87
C VAL A 279 -19.04 -6.00 1.29
N TYR A 280 -18.15 -6.40 0.40
CA TYR A 280 -18.22 -7.67 -0.33
C TYR A 280 -17.02 -8.52 0.03
N ALA A 281 -17.25 -9.72 0.55
CA ALA A 281 -16.21 -10.64 0.97
C ALA A 281 -16.15 -11.84 0.02
N GLY A 282 -15.09 -11.94 -0.78
CA GLY A 282 -14.76 -13.16 -1.53
C GLY A 282 -14.12 -14.18 -0.60
N THR A 283 -14.58 -15.42 -0.62
CA THR A 283 -14.21 -16.42 0.39
C THR A 283 -13.59 -17.70 -0.17
N ALA A 284 -12.90 -18.43 0.72
CA ALA A 284 -12.35 -19.75 0.43
C ALA A 284 -13.43 -20.80 0.09
N HIS A 285 -14.69 -20.60 0.51
CA HIS A 285 -15.79 -21.53 0.22
C HIS A 285 -16.67 -21.05 -0.94
N ARG A 286 -16.02 -20.47 -1.96
CA ARG A 286 -16.57 -20.28 -3.30
C ARG A 286 -17.76 -19.33 -3.37
N VAL A 287 -17.80 -18.34 -2.50
CA VAL A 287 -18.84 -17.31 -2.55
C VAL A 287 -18.24 -15.92 -2.45
N VAL A 288 -18.95 -14.95 -3.01
CA VAL A 288 -18.91 -13.57 -2.52
C VAL A 288 -20.12 -13.37 -1.62
N GLN A 289 -19.95 -12.74 -0.47
CA GLN A 289 -21.07 -12.33 0.39
C GLN A 289 -21.12 -10.81 0.44
N ARG A 290 -22.29 -10.22 0.19
CA ARG A 290 -22.57 -8.79 0.39
C ARG A 290 -23.08 -8.60 1.82
N LEU A 291 -22.40 -7.77 2.60
CA LEU A 291 -22.77 -7.46 3.97
C LEU A 291 -23.12 -5.97 4.08
N SER A 292 -24.20 -5.68 4.79
CA SER A 292 -24.56 -4.31 5.16
C SER A 292 -23.44 -3.68 5.99
N LYS A 293 -22.93 -2.51 5.57
CA LYS A 293 -21.98 -1.74 6.39
C LYS A 293 -22.58 -1.36 7.75
N GLY A 294 -23.90 -1.27 7.84
CA GLY A 294 -24.56 -0.78 9.03
C GLY A 294 -24.93 -1.80 10.09
N THR A 295 -25.29 -3.00 9.68
CA THR A 295 -25.74 -4.05 10.60
C THR A 295 -24.83 -5.27 10.57
N GLY A 296 -23.97 -5.40 9.56
CA GLY A 296 -23.22 -6.62 9.27
C GLY A 296 -24.08 -7.75 8.68
N ALA A 297 -25.38 -7.54 8.46
CA ALA A 297 -26.24 -8.57 7.90
C ALA A 297 -25.80 -8.98 6.50
N VAL A 298 -25.78 -10.29 6.22
CA VAL A 298 -25.56 -10.81 4.86
C VAL A 298 -26.82 -10.56 4.03
N GLU A 299 -26.72 -9.69 3.02
CA GLU A 299 -27.85 -9.27 2.19
C GLU A 299 -27.96 -10.10 0.89
N ALA A 300 -26.84 -10.63 0.39
CA ALA A 300 -26.79 -11.48 -0.79
C ALA A 300 -25.58 -12.42 -0.75
N THR A 301 -25.66 -13.54 -1.48
CA THR A 301 -24.56 -14.51 -1.65
C THR A 301 -24.45 -14.92 -3.11
N PHE A 302 -23.26 -14.74 -3.69
CA PHE A 302 -22.96 -15.00 -5.10
C PHE A 302 -22.10 -16.25 -5.22
N VAL A 303 -22.65 -17.33 -5.77
CA VAL A 303 -22.01 -18.65 -5.77
C VAL A 303 -21.10 -18.83 -6.99
N CYS A 304 -19.83 -19.14 -6.73
CA CYS A 304 -18.81 -19.46 -7.73
C CYS A 304 -18.47 -20.97 -7.68
N ASP A 305 -17.66 -21.44 -8.63
CA ASP A 305 -17.29 -22.86 -8.72
C ASP A 305 -15.98 -23.18 -7.98
N GLY A 306 -15.16 -22.17 -7.68
CA GLY A 306 -13.89 -22.27 -6.95
C GLY A 306 -13.70 -21.17 -5.89
N ALA A 307 -12.64 -21.27 -5.09
CA ALA A 307 -12.33 -20.27 -4.06
C ALA A 307 -12.19 -18.89 -4.71
N VAL A 308 -12.82 -17.87 -4.14
CA VAL A 308 -12.88 -16.54 -4.75
C VAL A 308 -11.64 -15.76 -4.35
N TYR A 309 -10.84 -15.38 -5.34
CA TYR A 309 -9.59 -14.64 -5.12
C TYR A 309 -9.74 -13.13 -5.27
N SER A 310 -10.74 -12.69 -6.01
CA SER A 310 -11.05 -11.27 -6.14
C SER A 310 -12.53 -11.06 -6.44
N CYS A 311 -13.03 -9.88 -6.07
CA CYS A 311 -14.36 -9.41 -6.43
C CYS A 311 -14.35 -7.89 -6.58
N ALA A 312 -15.29 -7.37 -7.34
CA ALA A 312 -15.56 -5.94 -7.49
C ALA A 312 -17.03 -5.75 -7.87
N THR A 313 -17.48 -4.51 -7.93
CA THR A 313 -18.83 -4.17 -8.38
C THR A 313 -18.81 -3.07 -9.41
N SER A 314 -19.86 -3.01 -10.23
CA SER A 314 -20.22 -1.76 -10.90
C SER A 314 -20.75 -0.75 -9.87
N PRO A 315 -20.78 0.56 -10.18
CA PRO A 315 -21.28 1.58 -9.25
C PRO A 315 -22.63 1.20 -8.63
N GLY A 316 -22.72 1.33 -7.30
CA GLY A 316 -23.89 0.99 -6.52
C GLY A 316 -24.19 -0.51 -6.44
N GLY A 317 -23.29 -1.39 -6.86
CA GLY A 317 -23.50 -2.84 -6.78
C GLY A 317 -24.63 -3.36 -7.67
N ARG A 318 -24.87 -2.73 -8.83
CA ARG A 318 -25.81 -3.26 -9.85
C ARG A 318 -25.32 -4.61 -10.38
N PHE A 319 -24.06 -4.68 -10.77
CA PHE A 319 -23.39 -5.91 -11.14
C PHE A 319 -22.32 -6.25 -10.11
N VAL A 320 -22.26 -7.53 -9.74
CA VAL A 320 -21.21 -8.06 -8.86
C VAL A 320 -20.32 -8.97 -9.66
N PHE A 321 -19.03 -8.70 -9.65
CA PHE A 321 -18.02 -9.49 -10.32
C PHE A 321 -17.24 -10.33 -9.31
N ALA A 322 -16.92 -11.56 -9.68
CA ALA A 322 -16.06 -12.43 -8.89
C ALA A 322 -15.07 -13.13 -9.82
N ALA A 323 -13.88 -13.45 -9.33
CA ALA A 323 -12.98 -14.36 -10.00
C ALA A 323 -12.45 -15.42 -9.02
N ASP A 324 -12.39 -16.64 -9.52
CA ASP A 324 -12.02 -17.80 -8.73
C ASP A 324 -10.63 -18.35 -9.06
N ALA A 325 -10.21 -19.33 -8.26
CA ALA A 325 -8.97 -20.07 -8.42
C ALA A 325 -8.88 -20.91 -9.71
N ALA A 326 -9.96 -20.99 -10.50
CA ALA A 326 -10.02 -21.76 -11.74
C ALA A 326 -10.06 -20.82 -12.95
N SER A 327 -9.28 -19.74 -12.93
CA SER A 327 -9.12 -18.80 -14.06
C SER A 327 -10.44 -18.37 -14.70
N SER A 328 -11.49 -18.22 -13.89
CA SER A 328 -12.83 -17.84 -14.33
C SER A 328 -13.23 -16.53 -13.71
N VAL A 329 -13.94 -15.71 -14.49
CA VAL A 329 -14.61 -14.49 -14.04
C VAL A 329 -16.11 -14.63 -14.22
N TYR A 330 -16.85 -14.12 -13.26
CA TYR A 330 -18.29 -14.21 -13.15
C TYR A 330 -18.88 -12.81 -13.08
N CYS A 331 -20.13 -12.69 -13.52
CA CYS A 331 -20.97 -11.55 -13.20
C CYS A 331 -22.31 -12.05 -12.68
N PHE A 332 -22.80 -11.34 -11.67
CA PHE A 332 -24.07 -11.59 -11.03
C PHE A 332 -24.89 -10.30 -11.01
N ASP A 333 -26.21 -10.44 -11.07
CA ASP A 333 -27.14 -9.41 -10.65
C ASP A 333 -27.11 -9.27 -9.12
N ARG A 334 -27.62 -8.15 -8.61
CA ARG A 334 -27.59 -7.78 -7.18
C ARG A 334 -28.23 -8.83 -6.27
N ASP A 335 -29.19 -9.59 -6.76
CA ASP A 335 -29.91 -10.64 -6.01
C ASP A 335 -29.12 -11.95 -5.84
N GLY A 336 -27.98 -12.11 -6.51
CA GLY A 336 -27.21 -13.36 -6.52
C GLY A 336 -27.33 -14.17 -7.81
N THR A 337 -28.19 -13.77 -8.74
CA THR A 337 -28.40 -14.45 -10.02
C THR A 337 -27.15 -14.34 -10.88
N ARG A 338 -26.52 -15.48 -11.19
CA ARG A 338 -25.35 -15.53 -12.09
C ARG A 338 -25.79 -15.26 -13.52
N LEU A 339 -25.35 -14.12 -14.06
CA LEU A 339 -25.62 -13.71 -15.43
C LEU A 339 -24.71 -14.43 -16.42
N TRP A 340 -23.42 -14.53 -16.09
CA TRP A 340 -22.44 -15.21 -16.94
C TRP A 340 -21.21 -15.70 -16.18
N LYS A 341 -20.48 -16.61 -16.83
CA LYS A 341 -19.16 -17.11 -16.44
C LYS A 341 -18.30 -17.20 -17.70
N LEU A 342 -17.12 -16.58 -17.67
CA LEU A 342 -16.15 -16.60 -18.77
C LEU A 342 -14.78 -17.02 -18.23
N GLY A 343 -13.99 -17.74 -19.03
CA GLY A 343 -12.59 -17.98 -18.71
C GLY A 343 -11.78 -16.71 -18.96
N THR A 344 -10.83 -16.36 -18.08
CA THR A 344 -10.02 -15.13 -18.20
C THR A 344 -9.13 -15.13 -19.45
N GLY A 345 -8.92 -16.29 -20.09
CA GLY A 345 -7.97 -16.45 -21.19
C GLY A 345 -6.50 -16.42 -20.75
N GLY A 346 -6.26 -16.52 -19.44
CA GLY A 346 -4.94 -16.49 -18.81
C GLY A 346 -4.98 -17.08 -17.41
N GLY A 347 -4.28 -16.44 -16.46
CA GLY A 347 -4.29 -16.84 -15.06
C GLY A 347 -5.57 -16.45 -14.30
N SER A 348 -5.68 -16.93 -13.06
CA SER A 348 -6.71 -16.49 -12.11
C SER A 348 -6.52 -15.02 -11.75
N ALA A 349 -7.61 -14.26 -11.68
CA ALA A 349 -7.54 -12.85 -11.31
C ALA A 349 -7.39 -12.71 -9.78
N LEU A 350 -6.30 -12.08 -9.37
CA LEU A 350 -5.89 -11.82 -8.00
C LEU A 350 -6.48 -10.52 -7.44
N SER A 351 -6.81 -9.59 -8.33
CA SER A 351 -7.53 -8.36 -8.04
C SER A 351 -8.24 -7.87 -9.30
N MET A 352 -9.30 -7.08 -9.14
CA MET A 352 -10.06 -6.53 -10.26
C MET A 352 -10.74 -5.20 -9.91
N GLN A 353 -11.04 -4.41 -10.94
CA GLN A 353 -11.89 -3.22 -10.86
C GLN A 353 -12.73 -3.05 -12.11
N TYR A 354 -13.98 -2.63 -11.93
CA TYR A 354 -14.89 -2.29 -13.03
C TYR A 354 -14.89 -0.79 -13.26
N ARG A 355 -14.91 -0.38 -14.53
CA ARG A 355 -15.10 1.01 -14.95
C ARG A 355 -15.66 1.05 -16.37
N ASP A 356 -16.71 1.84 -16.61
CA ASP A 356 -17.21 2.17 -17.95
C ASP A 356 -17.35 0.94 -18.87
N GLU A 357 -18.08 -0.07 -18.40
CA GLU A 357 -18.28 -1.35 -19.10
C GLU A 357 -17.01 -2.15 -19.36
N ARG A 358 -15.90 -1.83 -18.69
CA ARG A 358 -14.64 -2.59 -18.75
C ARG A 358 -14.34 -3.18 -17.39
N LEU A 359 -13.78 -4.38 -17.41
CA LEU A 359 -13.23 -5.04 -16.23
C LEU A 359 -11.72 -5.16 -16.38
N TYR A 360 -10.99 -4.57 -15.44
CA TYR A 360 -9.55 -4.64 -15.38
C TYR A 360 -9.14 -5.71 -14.38
N LEU A 361 -8.30 -6.65 -14.81
CA LEU A 361 -7.89 -7.82 -14.04
C LEU A 361 -6.38 -7.83 -13.88
N VAL A 362 -5.91 -8.17 -12.68
CA VAL A 362 -4.50 -8.55 -12.48
C VAL A 362 -4.44 -10.04 -12.20
N THR A 363 -3.66 -10.77 -12.99
CA THR A 363 -3.68 -12.24 -13.00
C THR A 363 -2.42 -12.87 -12.40
N THR A 364 -2.53 -14.15 -12.03
CA THR A 364 -1.41 -14.95 -11.48
C THR A 364 -0.19 -15.05 -12.39
N ASP A 365 -0.35 -14.84 -13.70
CA ASP A 365 0.76 -14.78 -14.66
C ASP A 365 1.43 -13.39 -14.75
N GLY A 366 1.01 -12.44 -13.92
CA GLY A 366 1.59 -11.10 -13.87
C GLY A 366 1.05 -10.13 -14.92
N SER A 367 -0.08 -10.44 -15.56
CA SER A 367 -0.71 -9.56 -16.55
C SER A 367 -1.70 -8.59 -15.91
N LEU A 368 -1.72 -7.34 -16.40
CA LEU A 368 -2.90 -6.47 -16.35
C LEU A 368 -3.69 -6.69 -17.65
N VAL A 369 -4.98 -6.97 -17.52
CA VAL A 369 -5.86 -7.32 -18.64
C VAL A 369 -7.09 -6.42 -18.63
N CYS A 370 -7.46 -5.88 -19.79
CA CYS A 370 -8.72 -5.16 -19.97
C CYS A 370 -9.72 -6.04 -20.73
N VAL A 371 -10.85 -6.32 -20.09
CA VAL A 371 -11.97 -7.09 -20.63
C VAL A 371 -13.11 -6.14 -20.95
N ASP A 372 -13.71 -6.30 -22.13
CA ASP A 372 -14.98 -5.66 -22.46
C ASP A 372 -16.13 -6.38 -21.74
N ALA A 373 -16.68 -5.73 -20.71
CA ALA A 373 -17.77 -6.26 -19.91
C ALA A 373 -19.15 -5.76 -20.38
N SER A 374 -19.24 -5.10 -21.54
CA SER A 374 -20.51 -4.71 -22.15
C SER A 374 -21.35 -5.94 -22.48
N GLU A 375 -22.67 -5.80 -22.41
CA GLU A 375 -23.61 -6.89 -22.71
C GLU A 375 -23.41 -7.45 -24.12
N ALA A 376 -23.11 -6.58 -25.09
CA ALA A 376 -22.84 -6.95 -26.47
C ALA A 376 -21.58 -7.83 -26.60
N ALA A 377 -20.47 -7.42 -25.97
CA ALA A 377 -19.22 -8.18 -26.02
C ALA A 377 -19.32 -9.53 -25.30
N VAL A 378 -20.00 -9.55 -24.14
CA VAL A 378 -20.25 -10.79 -23.39
C VAL A 378 -21.13 -11.75 -24.19
N THR A 379 -22.19 -11.24 -24.83
CA THR A 379 -23.08 -12.06 -25.67
C THR A 379 -22.33 -12.65 -26.87
N ALA A 380 -21.51 -11.84 -27.54
CA ALA A 380 -20.65 -12.32 -28.64
C ALA A 380 -19.67 -13.39 -28.14
N ALA A 381 -19.05 -13.20 -26.98
CA ALA A 381 -18.13 -14.15 -26.39
C ALA A 381 -18.80 -15.50 -26.09
N GLN A 382 -20.03 -15.50 -25.56
CA GLN A 382 -20.83 -16.70 -25.31
C GLN A 382 -21.19 -17.44 -26.60
N GLN A 383 -21.29 -16.73 -27.72
CA GLN A 383 -21.50 -17.29 -29.06
C GLN A 383 -20.20 -17.73 -29.74
N GLY A 384 -19.05 -17.61 -29.06
CA GLY A 384 -17.75 -18.04 -29.55
C GLY A 384 -16.96 -16.97 -30.31
N SER A 385 -17.41 -15.71 -30.29
CA SER A 385 -16.73 -14.59 -30.94
C SER A 385 -16.09 -13.67 -29.90
N VAL A 386 -14.76 -13.64 -29.86
CA VAL A 386 -13.98 -12.72 -29.02
C VAL A 386 -12.98 -11.93 -29.86
N PRO A 387 -12.66 -10.69 -29.48
CA PRO A 387 -11.61 -9.92 -30.15
C PRO A 387 -10.24 -10.59 -29.99
N VAL A 388 -9.34 -10.28 -30.92
CA VAL A 388 -7.92 -10.60 -30.77
C VAL A 388 -7.31 -9.59 -29.81
N ALA A 389 -6.92 -10.08 -28.62
CA ALA A 389 -6.29 -9.25 -27.60
C ALA A 389 -4.99 -8.62 -28.11
N ARG A 390 -4.85 -7.31 -27.93
CA ARG A 390 -3.58 -6.60 -28.18
C ARG A 390 -2.60 -6.84 -27.04
N ASP A 391 -1.48 -7.49 -27.33
CA ASP A 391 -0.37 -7.61 -26.37
C ASP A 391 0.43 -6.30 -26.32
N VAL A 392 0.22 -5.52 -25.26
CA VAL A 392 0.94 -4.28 -24.96
C VAL A 392 2.39 -4.59 -24.64
N LYS A 393 3.31 -3.84 -25.26
CA LYS A 393 4.75 -3.93 -25.00
C LYS A 393 5.21 -2.71 -24.23
N LEU A 394 6.09 -2.96 -23.25
CA LEU A 394 6.83 -1.88 -22.60
C LEU A 394 7.81 -1.28 -23.60
N ALA A 395 7.78 0.05 -23.77
CA ALA A 395 8.80 0.74 -24.56
C ALA A 395 10.17 0.57 -23.89
N ALA A 396 11.20 0.18 -24.66
CA ALA A 396 12.52 -0.14 -24.13
C ALA A 396 13.21 1.01 -23.37
N ALA A 397 12.76 2.25 -23.57
CA ALA A 397 13.35 3.46 -23.00
C ALA A 397 12.57 4.06 -21.81
N LEU A 398 11.54 3.40 -21.28
CA LEU A 398 10.76 3.98 -20.17
C LEU A 398 11.54 3.87 -18.83
N PRO A 399 12.04 4.99 -18.26
CA PRO A 399 12.81 4.94 -17.02
C PRO A 399 11.91 4.61 -15.82
N ALA A 400 12.45 3.82 -14.90
CA ALA A 400 11.81 3.56 -13.61
C ALA A 400 12.16 4.68 -12.62
N ARG A 401 11.15 5.29 -12.02
CA ARG A 401 11.32 6.32 -10.98
C ARG A 401 11.41 5.64 -9.61
N ALA A 402 12.51 5.85 -8.91
CA ALA A 402 12.75 5.28 -7.59
C ALA A 402 12.34 6.26 -6.46
N PRO A 403 12.01 5.75 -5.26
CA PRO A 403 11.69 6.60 -4.12
C PRO A 403 12.81 7.57 -3.75
N ALA A 404 12.44 8.82 -3.47
CA ALA A 404 13.38 9.77 -2.88
C ALA A 404 13.63 9.41 -1.40
N THR A 405 14.90 9.29 -1.05
CA THR A 405 15.34 8.91 0.30
C THR A 405 16.07 10.03 1.04
N ALA A 406 16.31 11.17 0.39
CA ALA A 406 16.96 12.35 0.98
C ALA A 406 16.57 13.62 0.23
N ALA A 407 16.63 14.77 0.91
CA ALA A 407 16.25 16.07 0.32
C ALA A 407 17.12 16.47 -0.89
N GLY A 408 18.35 15.96 -0.98
CA GLY A 408 19.23 16.18 -2.13
C GLY A 408 18.76 15.52 -3.44
N ALA A 409 17.79 14.62 -3.39
CA ALA A 409 17.17 14.02 -4.59
C ALA A 409 16.11 14.94 -5.23
N LEU A 410 15.69 16.00 -4.54
CA LEU A 410 14.66 16.92 -5.01
C LEU A 410 15.25 17.95 -5.98
N ALA A 411 14.44 18.37 -6.94
CA ALA A 411 14.75 19.56 -7.71
C ALA A 411 14.77 20.79 -6.79
N ALA A 412 15.73 21.68 -7.00
CA ALA A 412 15.89 22.91 -6.25
C ALA A 412 15.34 24.12 -7.02
N VAL A 413 14.70 25.06 -6.32
CA VAL A 413 14.19 26.32 -6.87
C VAL A 413 14.70 27.50 -6.05
N GLY A 414 15.14 28.57 -6.72
CA GLY A 414 15.62 29.79 -6.06
C GLY A 414 14.55 30.85 -5.82
N GLN A 415 13.35 30.67 -6.41
CA GLN A 415 12.20 31.55 -6.24
C GLN A 415 10.93 30.71 -6.17
N VAL A 416 9.93 31.21 -5.43
CA VAL A 416 8.63 30.56 -5.30
C VAL A 416 7.84 30.77 -6.59
N PRO A 417 7.53 29.71 -7.36
CA PRO A 417 6.67 29.81 -8.55
C PRO A 417 5.29 30.37 -8.20
N ALA A 418 4.69 31.13 -9.11
CA ALA A 418 3.35 31.66 -8.93
C ALA A 418 2.32 30.54 -8.71
N GLY A 419 1.43 30.71 -7.74
CA GLY A 419 0.37 29.74 -7.41
C GLY A 419 0.82 28.53 -6.60
N SER A 420 2.10 28.43 -6.24
CA SER A 420 2.62 27.37 -5.38
C SER A 420 2.56 27.72 -3.90
N VAL A 421 2.69 26.70 -3.05
CA VAL A 421 2.63 26.82 -1.58
C VAL A 421 4.00 26.54 -0.97
N VAL A 422 4.42 27.37 -0.03
CA VAL A 422 5.66 27.20 0.74
C VAL A 422 5.33 26.50 2.05
N VAL A 423 6.11 25.47 2.34
CA VAL A 423 6.05 24.73 3.62
C VAL A 423 7.43 24.72 4.27
N GLU A 424 7.46 24.69 5.60
CA GLU A 424 8.69 24.72 6.39
C GLU A 424 8.73 23.57 7.40
N CYS A 425 9.91 22.97 7.54
CA CYS A 425 10.19 21.98 8.57
C CYS A 425 10.46 22.64 9.93
N VAL A 426 9.52 22.49 10.88
CA VAL A 426 9.57 23.12 12.20
C VAL A 426 9.73 22.10 13.32
N GLN A 427 10.46 22.46 14.38
CA GLN A 427 10.62 21.62 15.56
C GLN A 427 9.44 21.85 16.52
N GLU A 428 8.60 20.83 16.71
CA GLU A 428 7.42 20.89 17.58
C GLU A 428 7.37 19.65 18.48
N GLY A 429 7.28 19.82 19.80
CA GLY A 429 7.17 18.70 20.74
C GLY A 429 8.33 17.68 20.67
N GLY A 430 9.52 18.10 20.24
CA GLY A 430 10.67 17.21 20.01
C GLY A 430 10.60 16.37 18.74
N ARG A 431 9.61 16.60 17.87
CA ARG A 431 9.48 16.02 16.52
C ARG A 431 9.62 17.09 15.45
N LEU A 432 10.07 16.68 14.27
CA LEU A 432 10.16 17.57 13.12
C LEU A 432 8.85 17.47 12.32
N ARG A 433 8.06 18.55 12.34
CA ARG A 433 6.78 18.69 11.63
C ARG A 433 6.96 19.57 10.41
N VAL A 434 5.92 19.65 9.58
CA VAL A 434 5.89 20.54 8.43
C VAL A 434 4.65 21.40 8.51
N GLN A 435 4.80 22.71 8.37
CA GLN A 435 3.71 23.67 8.43
C GLN A 435 3.71 24.54 7.18
N VAL A 436 2.54 25.04 6.78
CA VAL A 436 2.41 25.97 5.66
C VAL A 436 2.84 27.37 6.13
N THR A 437 3.71 28.03 5.36
CA THR A 437 4.17 29.40 5.64
C THR A 437 3.64 30.43 4.64
N THR A 438 3.03 29.99 3.54
CA THR A 438 2.23 30.86 2.68
C THR A 438 1.02 31.39 3.44
N GLU A 439 0.68 32.67 3.25
CA GLU A 439 -0.51 33.29 3.87
C GLU A 439 -1.81 32.63 3.39
N GLY A 440 -2.84 32.66 4.24
CA GLY A 440 -4.17 32.14 3.91
C GLY A 440 -4.44 30.69 4.33
N TYR A 441 -3.48 30.05 5.00
CA TYR A 441 -3.62 28.70 5.57
C TYR A 441 -3.66 28.75 7.10
N ASP A 442 -4.25 27.73 7.72
CA ASP A 442 -4.31 27.59 9.18
C ASP A 442 -2.91 27.24 9.71
N PRO A 443 -2.28 28.13 10.51
CA PRO A 443 -0.92 27.91 10.99
C PRO A 443 -0.82 26.84 12.08
N SER A 444 -1.94 26.37 12.65
CA SER A 444 -1.92 25.29 13.64
C SER A 444 -1.96 23.90 13.00
N TRP A 445 -2.12 23.80 11.67
CA TRP A 445 -2.23 22.54 10.96
C TRP A 445 -0.88 22.09 10.41
N ASN A 446 -0.58 20.81 10.63
CA ASN A 446 0.58 20.17 10.05
C ASN A 446 0.30 19.68 8.62
N VAL A 447 1.36 19.44 7.86
CA VAL A 447 1.32 18.92 6.50
C VAL A 447 1.83 17.48 6.51
N GLN A 448 1.02 16.53 6.02
CA GLN A 448 1.48 15.19 5.67
C GLN A 448 2.61 15.31 4.64
N PHE A 449 3.84 15.05 5.10
CA PHE A 449 5.05 15.34 4.33
C PHE A 449 6.10 14.24 4.51
N PRO A 450 6.86 13.84 3.46
CA PRO A 450 7.77 12.70 3.56
C PRO A 450 8.86 12.89 4.62
N ARG A 451 8.94 11.96 5.58
CA ARG A 451 9.86 12.06 6.73
C ARG A 451 11.34 12.08 6.32
N ALA A 452 11.70 11.34 5.27
CA ALA A 452 13.09 11.16 4.83
C ALA A 452 13.75 12.45 4.27
N ILE A 453 12.95 13.45 3.91
CA ILE A 453 13.44 14.74 3.39
C ILE A 453 13.27 15.87 4.41
N ARG A 454 12.73 15.62 5.61
CA ARG A 454 12.57 16.69 6.60
C ARG A 454 13.94 17.07 7.18
N GLU A 455 14.32 18.33 7.04
CA GLU A 455 15.55 18.90 7.60
C GLU A 455 15.17 20.13 8.45
N PRO A 456 15.67 20.31 9.69
CA PRO A 456 15.30 21.44 10.53
C PRO A 456 15.47 22.80 9.84
N GLY A 457 14.40 23.59 9.76
CA GLY A 457 14.39 24.91 9.11
C GLY A 457 14.44 24.87 7.58
N ALA A 458 14.47 23.69 6.95
CA ALA A 458 14.39 23.59 5.50
C ALA A 458 13.00 23.98 5.01
N ARG A 459 12.98 24.66 3.86
CA ARG A 459 11.75 25.10 3.19
C ARG A 459 11.59 24.38 1.87
N TYR A 460 10.34 24.12 1.53
CA TYR A 460 9.94 23.43 0.31
C TYR A 460 8.83 24.20 -0.39
N VAL A 461 8.80 24.07 -1.71
CA VAL A 461 7.70 24.51 -2.56
C VAL A 461 6.93 23.28 -3.01
N VAL A 462 5.62 23.27 -2.78
CA VAL A 462 4.68 22.27 -3.29
C VAL A 462 3.69 22.91 -4.26
N ASP A 463 3.19 22.16 -5.23
CA ASP A 463 2.21 22.72 -6.21
C ASP A 463 0.94 23.18 -5.51
N ALA A 464 0.40 22.38 -4.60
CA ALA A 464 -0.73 22.74 -3.76
C ALA A 464 -0.75 21.94 -2.45
N VAL A 465 -1.60 22.36 -1.53
CA VAL A 465 -2.01 21.56 -0.37
C VAL A 465 -3.53 21.45 -0.33
N HIS A 466 -4.03 20.34 0.19
CA HIS A 466 -5.46 20.08 0.37
C HIS A 466 -5.76 19.91 1.87
N ALA A 467 -6.83 20.54 2.34
CA ALA A 467 -7.29 20.42 3.72
C ALA A 467 -8.02 19.09 3.91
N ALA A 468 -7.51 18.23 4.79
CA ALA A 468 -8.17 16.98 5.18
C ALA A 468 -9.13 17.22 6.36
N SER A 469 -10.18 16.41 6.45
CA SER A 469 -11.20 16.52 7.51
C SER A 469 -10.63 16.38 8.93
N GLY A 470 -9.51 15.68 9.09
CA GLY A 470 -8.80 15.48 10.36
C GLY A 470 -8.00 16.68 10.88
N GLY A 471 -8.06 17.84 10.24
CA GLY A 471 -7.37 19.05 10.71
C GLY A 471 -5.88 19.09 10.36
N PHE A 472 -5.54 18.69 9.14
CA PHE A 472 -4.19 18.74 8.60
C PHE A 472 -4.22 18.97 7.08
N TYR A 473 -3.05 19.23 6.50
CA TYR A 473 -2.88 19.42 5.06
C TYR A 473 -2.21 18.23 4.40
N ARG A 474 -2.56 17.94 3.15
CA ARG A 474 -1.91 16.93 2.32
C ARG A 474 -1.33 17.57 1.07
N VAL A 475 -0.09 17.23 0.75
CA VAL A 475 0.59 17.75 -0.45
C VAL A 475 -0.08 17.22 -1.72
N ARG A 476 -0.34 18.10 -2.69
CA ARG A 476 -0.68 17.71 -4.07
C ARG A 476 0.40 18.20 -5.03
N GLY A 477 0.79 17.34 -5.95
CA GLY A 477 1.80 17.63 -6.98
C GLY A 477 3.25 17.50 -6.50
N ASP A 478 4.17 18.18 -7.19
CA ASP A 478 5.62 18.00 -7.01
C ASP A 478 6.16 18.78 -5.79
N ILE A 479 7.08 18.13 -5.05
CA ILE A 479 7.85 18.73 -3.95
C ILE A 479 9.21 19.19 -4.47
N ARG A 480 9.56 20.46 -4.25
CA ARG A 480 10.85 21.06 -4.63
C ARG A 480 11.51 21.72 -3.43
N ARG A 481 12.84 21.66 -3.34
CA ARG A 481 13.60 22.31 -2.27
C ARG A 481 13.75 23.81 -2.57
N LEU A 482 13.41 24.67 -1.61
CA LEU A 482 13.59 26.12 -1.74
C LEU A 482 14.98 26.49 -1.19
N LEU A 483 15.81 27.12 -2.02
CA LEU A 483 17.19 27.52 -1.67
C LEU A 483 17.27 28.87 -0.96
#